data_AF-A0A6G4JYR1-F1
#
_entry.id   AF-A0A6G4JYR1-F1
#
_cell.length_a   1.000
_cell.length_b   1.000
_cell.length_c   1.000
_cell.angle_alpha   90.00
_cell.angle_beta   90.00
_cell.angle_gamma   90.00
#
_symmetry.space_group_name_H-M   'P 1'
#
loop_
_entity.id
_entity.type
_entity.pdbx_description
1 polymer ?
#
loop_
_entity_poly.entity_id
_entity_poly.type
_entity_poly.pdbx_seq_one_letter_code
_entity_poly.pdbx_strand_id
1 'polypeptide(L)'
;MAACVSAHAVVVDAVISPTAYVVRDGGQVRLQTLPGKPVLYCGLGAFETWAQRLVGQEFQIGSARQPDGVTHAETLVSVVAGAGWLRPASLDDAGQAAIVERKGGWACAPKAAPFA
;
A
#
# COMPACT_ATOMS: atom_id res chain seq x y z
N MET A 1 -22.80 17.53 -10.92
CA MET A 1 -21.64 17.13 -11.74
C MET A 1 -20.86 16.09 -10.94
N ALA A 2 -20.94 14.82 -11.33
CA ALA A 2 -20.07 13.79 -10.76
C ALA A 2 -18.67 13.99 -11.35
N ALA A 3 -17.69 14.26 -10.50
CA ALA A 3 -16.30 14.32 -10.92
C ALA A 3 -15.82 12.88 -11.17
N CYS A 4 -15.62 12.52 -12.44
CA CYS A 4 -14.91 11.30 -12.79
C CYS A 4 -13.45 11.47 -12.33
N VAL A 5 -13.10 10.84 -11.21
CA VAL A 5 -11.70 10.69 -10.81
C VAL A 5 -11.11 9.62 -11.72
N SER A 6 -10.38 10.02 -12.75
CA SER A 6 -9.68 9.09 -13.62
C SER A 6 -8.63 8.35 -12.81
N ALA A 7 -8.84 7.06 -12.57
CA ALA A 7 -7.82 6.18 -12.00
C ALA A 7 -6.63 6.14 -12.97
N HIS A 8 -5.48 6.67 -12.54
CA HIS A 8 -4.24 6.65 -13.33
C HIS A 8 -3.41 5.46 -12.89
N ALA A 9 -2.97 4.64 -13.84
CA ALA A 9 -2.08 3.52 -13.58
C ALA A 9 -0.63 3.96 -13.76
N VAL A 10 0.27 3.46 -12.92
CA VAL A 10 1.70 3.76 -12.96
C VAL A 10 2.51 2.49 -12.76
N VAL A 11 3.72 2.45 -13.31
CA VAL A 11 4.69 1.35 -13.08
C VAL A 11 5.63 1.73 -11.95
N VAL A 12 5.90 0.82 -11.01
CA VAL A 12 6.89 1.07 -9.94
C VAL A 12 8.30 0.86 -10.48
N ASP A 13 9.09 1.93 -10.55
CA ASP A 13 10.50 1.88 -10.96
C ASP A 13 11.42 1.52 -9.78
N ALA A 14 11.12 2.03 -8.58
CA ALA A 14 11.88 1.74 -7.37
C ALA A 14 11.04 1.94 -6.10
N VAL A 15 11.46 1.32 -5.00
CA VAL A 15 10.83 1.46 -3.68
C VAL A 15 11.82 2.13 -2.73
N ILE A 16 11.39 3.20 -2.05
CA ILE A 16 12.20 3.94 -1.08
C ILE A 16 11.79 3.55 0.35
N SER A 17 10.48 3.51 0.61
CA SER A 17 9.91 3.18 1.92
C SER A 17 8.46 2.71 1.76
N PRO A 18 7.79 2.22 2.82
CA PRO A 18 6.38 1.82 2.73
C PRO A 18 5.42 2.96 2.33
N THR A 19 5.88 4.21 2.37
CA THR A 19 5.10 5.39 1.99
C THR A 19 5.67 6.16 0.81
N ALA A 20 6.79 5.73 0.20
CA ALA A 20 7.46 6.47 -0.86
C ALA A 20 8.00 5.54 -1.94
N TYR A 21 7.53 5.76 -3.17
CA TYR A 21 7.80 4.93 -4.34
C TYR A 21 8.22 5.82 -5.50
N VAL A 22 9.18 5.39 -6.30
CA VAL A 22 9.46 6.01 -7.60
C VAL A 22 8.60 5.29 -8.63
N VAL A 23 7.79 6.05 -9.36
CA VAL A 23 6.86 5.49 -10.34
C VAL A 23 7.03 6.17 -11.69
N ARG A 24 6.70 5.43 -12.74
CA ARG A 24 6.64 5.89 -14.12
C ARG A 24 5.18 5.99 -14.57
N ASP A 25 4.80 7.18 -15.02
CA ASP A 25 3.48 7.52 -15.53
C ASP A 25 3.64 8.09 -16.95
N GLY A 26 3.19 7.34 -17.97
CA GLY A 26 3.28 7.80 -19.37
C GLY A 26 4.69 8.23 -19.83
N GLY A 27 5.74 7.65 -19.25
CA GLY A 27 7.14 8.00 -19.54
C GLY A 27 7.77 9.03 -18.59
N GLN A 28 6.99 9.71 -17.74
CA GLN A 28 7.50 10.60 -16.69
C GLN A 28 7.80 9.83 -15.42
N VAL A 29 8.99 10.03 -14.85
CA VAL A 29 9.39 9.46 -13.56
C VAL A 29 9.08 10.47 -12.45
N ARG A 30 8.36 10.04 -11.41
CA ARG A 30 8.02 10.89 -10.27
C ARG A 30 8.01 10.12 -8.95
N LEU A 31 8.11 10.87 -7.85
CA LEU A 31 7.88 10.34 -6.51
C LEU A 31 6.38 10.21 -6.25
N GLN A 32 5.94 9.02 -5.89
CA GLN A 32 4.59 8.73 -5.41
C GLN A 32 4.62 8.50 -3.90
N THR A 33 3.95 9.38 -3.16
CA THR A 33 3.72 9.22 -1.73
C THR A 33 2.41 8.48 -1.49
N LEU A 34 2.42 7.50 -0.60
CA LEU A 34 1.20 6.81 -0.16
C LEU A 34 0.69 7.41 1.16
N PRO A 35 -0.62 7.68 1.29
CA PRO A 35 -1.19 8.15 2.54
C PRO A 35 -1.17 7.04 3.59
N GLY A 36 -0.75 7.37 4.81
CA GLY A 36 -0.74 6.45 5.94
C GLY A 36 0.55 6.51 6.75
N LYS A 37 0.75 5.51 7.61
CA LYS A 37 1.96 5.36 8.44
C LYS A 37 2.65 4.03 8.12
N PRO A 38 3.99 4.02 7.99
CA PRO A 38 4.72 2.77 7.74
C PRO A 38 4.60 1.82 8.95
N VAL A 39 4.55 0.53 8.69
CA VAL A 39 4.56 -0.54 9.69
C VAL A 39 5.88 -1.28 9.58
N LEU A 40 6.83 -0.97 10.46
CA LEU A 40 8.21 -1.43 10.39
C LEU A 40 8.67 -2.18 11.66
N TYR A 41 7.76 -2.86 12.38
CA TYR A 41 8.20 -3.61 13.57
C TYR A 41 9.22 -4.72 13.25
N CYS A 42 9.19 -5.27 12.02
CA CYS A 42 10.21 -6.21 11.54
C CYS A 42 11.46 -5.54 10.94
N GLY A 43 11.57 -4.22 11.01
CA GLY A 43 12.66 -3.44 10.44
C GLY A 43 12.51 -3.14 8.95
N LEU A 44 13.35 -2.23 8.46
CA LEU A 44 13.35 -1.76 7.07
C LEU A 44 13.78 -2.84 6.08
N GLY A 45 14.80 -3.64 6.39
CA GLY A 45 15.31 -4.67 5.47
C GLY A 45 14.29 -5.77 5.12
N ALA A 46 13.41 -6.12 6.07
CA ALA A 46 12.33 -7.07 5.83
C ALA A 46 11.29 -6.51 4.83
N PHE A 47 10.97 -5.22 4.97
CA PHE A 47 10.12 -4.51 4.02
C PHE A 47 10.79 -4.46 2.63
N GLU A 48 12.05 -4.04 2.55
CA GLU A 48 12.78 -3.90 1.28
C GLU A 48 12.85 -5.22 0.52
N THR A 49 13.06 -6.33 1.22
CA THR A 49 13.05 -7.69 0.65
C THR A 49 11.69 -8.02 0.05
N TRP A 50 10.61 -7.78 0.79
CA TRP A 50 9.25 -8.00 0.29
C TRP A 50 8.91 -7.08 -0.89
N ALA A 51 9.37 -5.83 -0.84
CA ALA A 51 8.99 -4.78 -1.79
C ALA A 51 9.60 -4.97 -3.18
N GLN A 52 10.65 -5.78 -3.33
CA GLN A 52 11.25 -6.10 -4.64
C GLN A 52 10.22 -6.63 -5.64
N ARG A 53 9.19 -7.36 -5.17
CA ARG A 53 8.12 -7.90 -6.02
C ARG A 53 7.27 -6.83 -6.70
N LEU A 54 7.32 -5.58 -6.21
CA LEU A 54 6.53 -4.47 -6.75
C LEU A 54 7.24 -3.80 -7.93
N VAL A 55 8.57 -3.92 -8.03
CA VAL A 55 9.34 -3.27 -9.09
C VAL A 55 8.95 -3.85 -10.45
N GLY A 56 8.67 -2.97 -11.42
CA GLY A 56 8.18 -3.31 -12.75
C GLY A 56 6.70 -3.66 -12.82
N GLN A 57 5.98 -3.68 -11.70
CA GLN A 57 4.53 -3.93 -11.68
C GLN A 57 3.75 -2.62 -11.87
N GLU A 58 2.58 -2.74 -12.49
CA GLU A 58 1.65 -1.65 -12.72
C GLU A 58 0.57 -1.61 -11.64
N PHE A 59 0.29 -0.43 -11.09
CA PHE A 59 -0.73 -0.22 -10.07
C PHE A 59 -1.54 1.03 -10.35
N GLN A 60 -2.81 1.01 -9.92
CA GLN A 60 -3.59 2.24 -9.86
C GLN A 60 -3.12 3.12 -8.70
N ILE A 61 -3.01 4.42 -9.00
CA ILE A 61 -2.77 5.49 -8.03
C ILE A 61 -4.07 6.24 -7.81
N GLY A 62 -4.64 6.09 -6.62
CA GLY A 62 -5.91 6.70 -6.22
C GLY A 62 -6.46 6.05 -4.95
N SER A 63 -7.36 6.75 -4.24
CA SER A 63 -8.06 6.20 -3.08
C SER A 63 -9.06 5.13 -3.52
N ALA A 64 -9.09 4.04 -2.76
CA ALA A 64 -9.73 2.75 -3.04
C ALA A 64 -11.17 2.79 -3.59
N ARG A 65 -11.44 1.75 -4.39
CA ARG A 65 -12.72 1.12 -4.75
C ARG A 65 -13.96 1.97 -4.47
N GLN A 66 -14.57 2.48 -5.54
CA GLN A 66 -15.95 2.95 -5.43
C GLN A 66 -16.85 1.78 -4.98
N PRO A 67 -17.87 2.04 -4.15
CA PRO A 67 -18.88 1.05 -3.78
C PRO A 67 -19.86 0.82 -4.95
N ASP A 68 -19.33 0.65 -6.15
CA ASP A 68 -20.08 0.49 -7.40
C ASP A 68 -20.25 -0.99 -7.80
N GLY A 69 -19.71 -1.93 -7.01
CA GLY A 69 -19.76 -3.36 -7.30
C GLY A 69 -18.81 -3.82 -8.41
N VAL A 70 -17.95 -2.94 -8.92
CA VAL A 70 -16.98 -3.27 -9.99
C VAL A 70 -15.67 -3.76 -9.37
N THR A 71 -15.00 -4.71 -10.03
CA THR A 71 -13.63 -5.12 -9.69
C THR A 71 -12.66 -4.06 -10.18
N HIS A 72 -12.19 -3.21 -9.27
CA HIS A 72 -11.13 -2.24 -9.56
C HIS A 72 -9.79 -2.96 -9.52
N ALA A 73 -8.84 -2.55 -10.37
CA ALA A 73 -7.47 -3.03 -10.28
C ALA A 73 -6.88 -2.68 -8.90
N GLU A 74 -5.96 -3.49 -8.39
CA GLU A 74 -5.39 -3.26 -7.07
C GLU A 74 -4.65 -1.91 -7.03
N THR A 75 -4.98 -1.10 -6.03
CA THR A 75 -4.25 0.15 -5.79
C THR A 75 -2.95 -0.15 -5.08
N LEU A 76 -1.92 0.67 -5.32
CA LEU A 76 -0.65 0.49 -4.61
C LEU A 76 -0.83 0.58 -3.08
N VAL A 77 -1.76 1.43 -2.62
CA VAL A 77 -2.13 1.54 -1.20
C VAL A 77 -2.68 0.23 -0.66
N SER A 78 -3.67 -0.38 -1.34
CA SER A 78 -4.31 -1.62 -0.88
C SER A 78 -3.34 -2.80 -0.86
N VAL A 79 -2.42 -2.87 -1.83
CA VAL A 79 -1.40 -3.93 -1.89
C VAL A 79 -0.43 -3.84 -0.71
N VAL A 80 0.05 -2.63 -0.40
CA VAL A 80 1.01 -2.42 0.69
C VAL A 80 0.34 -2.54 2.06
N ALA A 81 -0.90 -2.07 2.18
CA ALA A 81 -1.70 -2.19 3.40
C ALA A 81 -2.10 -3.65 3.70
N GLY A 82 -2.63 -4.36 2.70
CA GLY A 82 -3.01 -5.77 2.83
C GLY A 82 -1.83 -6.71 3.09
N ALA A 83 -0.63 -6.32 2.69
CA ALA A 83 0.60 -7.02 3.05
C ALA A 83 1.16 -6.66 4.43
N GLY A 84 0.57 -5.69 5.13
CA GLY A 84 0.93 -5.32 6.50
C GLY A 84 2.16 -4.41 6.61
N TRP A 85 2.50 -3.66 5.56
CA TRP A 85 3.63 -2.71 5.57
C TRP A 85 3.19 -1.25 5.68
N LEU A 86 1.91 -0.98 5.43
CA LEU A 86 1.30 0.35 5.55
C LEU A 86 0.05 0.27 6.43
N ARG A 87 -0.09 1.22 7.35
CA ARG A 87 -1.35 1.48 8.05
C ARG A 87 -2.04 2.68 7.39
N PRO A 88 -3.07 2.47 6.55
CA PRO A 88 -3.81 3.57 5.92
C PRO A 88 -4.55 4.42 6.96
N ALA A 89 -4.94 5.64 6.58
CA ALA A 89 -5.67 6.55 7.45
C ALA A 89 -7.06 6.02 7.85
N SER A 90 -7.74 5.36 6.91
CA SER A 90 -8.93 4.56 7.13
C SER A 90 -8.57 3.09 6.99
N LEU A 91 -8.91 2.28 8.01
CA LEU A 91 -8.75 0.83 7.97
C LEU A 91 -9.84 0.21 7.10
N ASP A 92 -9.42 -0.39 5.99
CA ASP A 92 -10.25 -1.27 5.17
C ASP A 92 -10.09 -2.74 5.63
N ASP A 93 -10.91 -3.64 5.07
CA ASP A 93 -10.90 -5.06 5.42
C ASP A 93 -9.51 -5.70 5.23
N ALA A 94 -8.79 -5.30 4.18
CA ALA A 94 -7.44 -5.80 3.90
C ALA A 94 -6.44 -5.35 4.98
N GLY A 95 -6.49 -4.09 5.40
CA GLY A 95 -5.68 -3.56 6.49
C GLY A 95 -6.00 -4.20 7.85
N GLN A 96 -7.27 -4.48 8.13
CA GLN A 96 -7.68 -5.21 9.34
C GLN A 96 -7.17 -6.65 9.32
N ALA A 97 -7.34 -7.35 8.21
CA ALA A 97 -6.84 -8.71 8.03
C ALA A 97 -5.31 -8.76 8.21
N ALA A 98 -4.58 -7.78 7.67
CA ALA A 98 -3.12 -7.70 7.84
C ALA A 98 -2.68 -7.57 9.30
N ILE A 99 -3.45 -6.88 10.14
CA ILE A 99 -3.19 -6.77 11.59
C ILE A 99 -3.49 -8.10 12.27
N VAL A 100 -4.68 -8.66 12.04
CA VAL A 100 -5.16 -9.89 12.70
C VAL A 100 -4.28 -11.09 12.35
N GLU A 101 -3.96 -11.24 11.08
CA GLU A 101 -3.08 -12.31 10.57
C GLU A 101 -1.59 -12.02 10.80
N ARG A 102 -1.26 -10.85 11.36
CA ARG A 102 0.10 -10.40 11.64
C ARG A 102 1.01 -10.47 10.40
N LYS A 103 0.51 -9.97 9.26
CA LYS A 103 1.24 -9.91 8.00
C LYS A 103 2.34 -8.83 8.03
N GLY A 104 3.40 -9.06 7.26
CA GLY A 104 4.47 -8.09 7.05
C GLY A 104 5.05 -7.55 8.35
N GLY A 105 5.06 -6.23 8.51
CA GLY A 105 5.57 -5.57 9.69
C GLY A 105 4.81 -5.95 10.97
N TRP A 106 3.53 -6.31 10.90
CA TRP A 106 2.75 -6.73 12.07
C TRP A 106 3.23 -8.07 12.67
N ALA A 107 3.96 -8.89 11.91
CA ALA A 107 4.52 -10.17 12.39
C ALA A 107 5.40 -9.97 13.65
N CYS A 108 6.17 -8.88 13.69
CA CYS A 108 7.08 -8.55 14.77
C CYS A 108 6.51 -7.52 15.76
N ALA A 109 5.25 -7.10 15.58
CA ALA A 109 4.62 -6.16 16.50
C ALA A 109 4.54 -6.78 17.91
N PRO A 110 4.77 -6.01 18.99
CA PRO A 110 4.61 -6.54 20.33
C PRO A 110 3.21 -7.10 20.53
N LYS A 111 3.09 -8.21 21.27
CA LYS A 111 1.80 -8.73 21.75
C LYS A 111 1.28 -7.83 22.87
N ALA A 112 0.95 -6.58 22.56
CA ALA A 112 0.12 -5.79 23.46
C ALA A 112 -1.34 -6.24 23.29
N ALA A 113 -2.09 -6.32 24.39
CA ALA A 113 -3.53 -6.59 24.31
C ALA A 113 -4.18 -5.57 23.37
N PRO A 114 -5.09 -5.94 22.46
CA PRO A 114 -5.41 -5.09 21.32
C PRO A 114 -6.13 -3.77 21.67
N PHE A 115 -6.51 -3.53 22.93
CA PHE A 115 -7.27 -2.34 23.37
C PHE A 115 -7.02 -2.02 24.86
N ALA A 116 -5.80 -1.64 25.25
CA ALA A 116 -5.57 -1.05 26.57
C ALA A 116 -5.66 0.48 26.49
#